data_AF-A4E7A3-F1
#
_entry.id   AF-A4E7A3-F1
#
_cell.length_a   1.000
_cell.length_b   1.000
_cell.length_c   1.000
_cell.angle_alpha   90.00
_cell.angle_beta   90.00
_cell.angle_gamma   90.00
#
_symmetry.space_group_name_H-M   'P 1'
#
loop_
_entity.id
_entity.type
_entity.pdbx_description
1 polymer ?
#
loop_
_entity_poly.entity_id
_entity_poly.type
_entity_poly.pdbx_seq_one_letter_code
_entity_poly.pdbx_strand_id
1 'polypeptide(L)'
;MTTHRLKVLIKYADAIMNGTKTFEVRKNDRNFKVGDKIVFDVVTNEGYAVGAAARHPLNGATYRIDYILDDFEGLAQKYVALAISKED
;
A
#
# COMPACT_ATOMS: atom_id res chain seq x y z
N MET A 1 6.84 -4.80 -14.93
CA MET A 1 5.69 -4.69 -14.02
C MET A 1 5.75 -5.83 -13.03
N THR A 2 5.97 -5.52 -11.76
CA THR A 2 6.04 -6.48 -10.65
C THR A 2 4.82 -6.32 -9.76
N THR A 3 4.32 -7.42 -9.17
CA THR A 3 3.25 -7.37 -8.16
C THR A 3 3.85 -7.55 -6.77
N HIS A 4 3.63 -6.56 -5.90
CA HIS A 4 4.13 -6.52 -4.54
C HIS A 4 3.02 -6.86 -3.56
N ARG A 5 3.17 -7.94 -2.79
CA ARG A 5 2.29 -8.20 -1.63
C ARG A 5 2.76 -7.41 -0.42
N LEU A 6 1.90 -6.56 0.12
CA LEU A 6 2.24 -5.62 1.19
C LEU A 6 1.22 -5.70 2.34
N LYS A 7 1.73 -5.84 3.56
CA LYS A 7 0.89 -5.68 4.75
C LYS A 7 0.43 -4.24 4.89
N VAL A 8 -0.82 -4.04 5.33
CA VAL A 8 -1.37 -2.74 5.73
C VAL A 8 -2.16 -2.89 7.03
N LEU A 9 -2.01 -1.92 7.94
CA LEU A 9 -2.76 -1.94 9.20
C LEU A 9 -4.24 -1.66 8.93
N ILE A 10 -5.12 -2.35 9.65
CA ILE A 10 -6.57 -2.26 9.50
C ILE A 10 -7.09 -0.82 9.64
N LYS A 11 -6.47 0.01 10.48
CA LYS A 11 -6.83 1.42 10.66
C LYS A 11 -6.69 2.28 9.39
N TYR A 12 -5.95 1.82 8.38
CA TYR A 12 -5.82 2.50 7.08
C TYR A 12 -6.60 1.82 5.96
N ALA A 13 -7.08 0.60 6.17
CA ALA A 13 -7.62 -0.25 5.11
C ALA A 13 -8.93 0.30 4.53
N ASP A 14 -9.83 0.81 5.38
CA ASP A 14 -11.08 1.44 4.94
C ASP A 14 -10.83 2.69 4.11
N ALA A 15 -9.85 3.52 4.51
CA ALA A 15 -9.49 4.74 3.80
C ALA A 15 -8.89 4.46 2.41
N ILE A 16 -8.13 3.36 2.28
CA ILE A 16 -7.63 2.92 0.97
C ILE A 16 -8.81 2.41 0.13
N MET A 17 -9.64 1.53 0.70
CA MET A 17 -10.77 0.91 -0.01
C MET A 17 -11.78 1.95 -0.52
N ASN A 18 -12.08 2.97 0.27
CA ASN A 18 -13.03 4.01 -0.10
C ASN A 18 -12.42 5.14 -0.95
N GLY A 19 -11.12 5.05 -1.28
CA GLY A 19 -10.42 6.01 -2.14
C GLY A 19 -10.02 7.32 -1.45
N THR A 20 -10.19 7.48 -0.14
CA THR A 20 -9.72 8.66 0.60
C THR A 20 -8.20 8.68 0.73
N LYS A 21 -7.59 7.50 0.89
CA LYS A 21 -6.13 7.31 0.95
C LYS A 21 -5.64 6.73 -0.37
N THR A 22 -5.20 7.60 -1.25
CA THR A 22 -4.68 7.28 -2.59
C THR A 22 -3.15 7.22 -2.64
N PHE A 23 -2.49 7.02 -1.48
CA PHE A 23 -1.04 6.99 -1.40
C PHE A 23 -0.53 5.98 -0.38
N GLU A 24 0.72 5.54 -0.54
CA GLU A 24 1.49 4.76 0.44
C GLU A 24 2.85 5.43 0.70
N VAL A 25 3.39 5.31 1.92
CA VAL A 25 4.77 5.72 2.22
C VAL A 25 5.53 4.46 2.62
N ARG A 26 6.58 4.12 1.87
CA ARG A 26 7.30 2.84 2.01
C ARG A 26 8.79 3.03 1.84
N LYS A 27 9.58 2.22 2.53
CA LYS A 27 11.00 2.07 2.21
C LYS A 27 11.11 1.47 0.81
N ASN A 28 11.94 2.04 -0.05
CA ASN A 28 12.13 1.57 -1.42
C ASN A 28 13.09 0.36 -1.50
N ASP A 29 12.91 -0.64 -0.62
CA ASP A 29 13.73 -1.86 -0.57
C ASP A 29 13.30 -2.93 -1.59
N ARG A 30 12.23 -2.66 -2.34
CA ARG A 30 11.73 -3.49 -3.44
C ARG A 30 11.95 -2.89 -4.82
N ASN A 31 12.63 -1.74 -4.88
CA ASN A 31 12.86 -0.99 -6.12
C ASN A 31 11.54 -0.74 -6.88
N PHE A 32 10.54 -0.17 -6.19
CA PHE A 32 9.21 0.10 -6.75
C PHE A 32 9.31 0.93 -8.04
N LYS A 33 8.45 0.62 -9.01
CA LYS A 33 8.36 1.34 -10.28
C LYS A 33 6.92 1.80 -10.56
N VAL A 34 6.79 2.90 -11.29
CA VAL A 34 5.50 3.29 -11.87
C VAL A 34 5.00 2.15 -12.75
N GLY A 35 3.72 1.82 -12.62
CA GLY A 35 3.07 0.68 -13.27
C GLY A 35 3.17 -0.63 -12.50
N ASP A 36 3.98 -0.74 -11.46
CA ASP A 36 3.93 -1.91 -10.56
C ASP A 36 2.58 -2.00 -9.84
N LYS A 37 2.24 -3.22 -9.40
CA LYS A 37 1.01 -3.51 -8.70
C LYS A 37 1.26 -3.77 -7.22
N ILE A 38 0.30 -3.42 -6.37
CA ILE A 38 0.25 -3.70 -4.95
C ILE A 38 -0.99 -4.54 -4.68
N VAL A 39 -0.81 -5.66 -3.98
CA VAL A 39 -1.90 -6.42 -3.38
C VAL A 39 -1.76 -6.30 -1.87
N PHE A 40 -2.81 -5.84 -1.21
CA PHE A 40 -2.79 -5.61 0.22
C PHE A 40 -3.19 -6.86 1.01
N ASP A 41 -2.45 -7.10 2.10
CA ASP A 41 -2.80 -8.02 3.18
C ASP A 41 -3.08 -7.20 4.44
N VAL A 42 -4.35 -7.12 4.84
CA VAL A 42 -4.77 -6.35 6.01
C VAL A 42 -4.40 -7.11 7.28
N VAL A 43 -3.77 -6.40 8.21
CA VAL A 43 -3.37 -6.91 9.53
C VAL A 43 -3.92 -6.03 10.65
N THR A 44 -4.07 -6.58 11.86
CA THR A 44 -4.42 -5.79 13.06
C THR A 44 -3.35 -4.71 13.34
N ASN A 45 -3.62 -3.81 14.28
CA ASN A 45 -2.65 -2.77 14.65
C ASN A 45 -1.35 -3.34 15.24
N GLU A 46 -1.39 -4.58 15.72
CA GLU A 46 -0.27 -5.37 16.24
C GLU A 46 0.40 -6.23 15.15
N GLY A 47 -0.13 -6.25 13.92
CA GLY A 47 0.50 -6.89 12.77
C GLY A 47 0.04 -8.32 12.45
N TYR A 48 -1.07 -8.78 13.03
CA TYR A 48 -1.60 -10.14 12.82
C TYR A 48 -2.72 -10.18 11.76
N ALA A 49 -2.73 -11.20 10.90
CA ALA A 49 -3.78 -11.41 9.90
C ALA A 49 -4.91 -12.29 10.49
N VAL A 50 -5.69 -11.75 11.42
CA VAL A 50 -6.76 -12.49 12.14
C VAL A 50 -8.04 -11.66 12.26
N GLY A 51 -9.16 -12.32 12.58
CA GLY A 51 -10.42 -11.64 12.89
C GLY A 51 -10.91 -10.73 11.76
N ALA A 52 -11.23 -9.48 12.09
CA ALA A 52 -11.69 -8.48 11.13
C ALA A 52 -10.64 -8.17 10.05
N ALA A 53 -9.35 -8.18 10.40
CA ALA A 53 -8.28 -7.92 9.44
C ALA A 53 -8.21 -9.01 8.36
N ALA A 54 -8.30 -10.28 8.75
CA ALA A 54 -8.30 -11.41 7.81
C ALA A 54 -9.51 -11.43 6.87
N ARG A 55 -10.65 -10.86 7.28
CA ARG A 55 -11.89 -10.80 6.49
C ARG A 55 -12.10 -9.48 5.75
N HIS A 56 -11.18 -8.54 5.89
CA HIS A 56 -11.34 -7.21 5.31
C HIS A 56 -11.40 -7.28 3.78
N PRO A 57 -12.33 -6.59 3.11
CA PRO A 57 -12.53 -6.69 1.65
C PRO A 57 -11.34 -6.16 0.83
N LEU A 58 -10.41 -5.43 1.47
CA LEU A 58 -9.17 -4.98 0.83
C LEU A 58 -8.19 -6.13 0.58
N ASN A 59 -8.33 -7.26 1.29
CA ASN A 59 -7.51 -8.44 1.06
C ASN A 59 -7.68 -8.93 -0.38
N GLY A 60 -6.58 -9.03 -1.11
CA GLY A 60 -6.59 -9.47 -2.50
C GLY A 60 -6.97 -8.40 -3.53
N ALA A 61 -7.40 -7.21 -3.10
CA ALA A 61 -7.61 -6.08 -4.00
C ALA A 61 -6.28 -5.61 -4.58
N THR A 62 -6.28 -5.30 -5.88
CA THR A 62 -5.08 -4.88 -6.61
C THR A 62 -5.10 -3.38 -6.86
N TYR A 63 -3.96 -2.74 -6.65
CA TYR A 63 -3.74 -1.32 -6.88
C TYR A 63 -2.52 -1.13 -7.77
N ARG A 64 -2.53 -0.12 -8.64
CA ARG A 64 -1.37 0.26 -9.46
C ARG A 64 -0.63 1.42 -8.82
N ILE A 65 0.70 1.44 -8.91
CA ILE A 65 1.52 2.61 -8.59
C ILE A 65 1.50 3.56 -9.79
N ASP A 66 0.91 4.74 -9.61
CA ASP A 66 0.78 5.76 -10.66
C ASP A 66 1.93 6.76 -10.68
N TYR A 67 2.48 7.04 -9.51
CA TYR A 67 3.57 7.98 -9.35
C TYR A 67 4.44 7.61 -8.15
N ILE A 68 5.71 7.97 -8.20
CA ILE A 68 6.68 7.80 -7.11
C ILE A 68 7.35 9.14 -6.86
N LEU A 69 7.12 9.69 -5.67
CA LEU A 69 7.93 10.78 -5.12
C LEU A 69 9.11 10.16 -4.36
N ASP A 70 10.31 10.45 -4.83
CA ASP A 70 11.59 10.03 -4.25
C ASP A 70 12.47 11.28 -4.04
N ASP A 71 13.49 11.18 -3.19
CA ASP A 71 14.44 12.27 -2.88
C ASP A 71 13.77 13.60 -2.47
N PHE A 72 12.71 13.50 -1.65
CA PHE A 72 12.00 14.66 -1.10
C PHE A 72 12.40 14.88 0.36
N GLU A 73 12.68 16.13 0.74
CA GLU A 73 13.16 16.49 2.09
C GLU A 73 12.22 16.04 3.23
N GLY A 74 10.91 15.93 2.94
CA GLY A 74 9.91 15.45 3.89
C GLY A 74 9.86 13.93 4.06
N LEU A 75 10.66 13.17 3.30
CA LEU A 75 10.74 11.71 3.40
C LEU A 75 11.97 11.29 4.21
N ALA A 76 11.77 10.27 5.06
CA ALA A 76 12.89 9.62 5.72
C ALA A 76 13.83 8.96 4.69
N GLN A 77 15.11 8.80 5.05
CA GLN A 77 16.10 8.24 4.14
C GLN A 77 15.64 6.88 3.58
N LYS A 78 15.71 6.73 2.24
CA LYS A 78 15.28 5.53 1.48
C LYS A 78 13.78 5.27 1.47
N TYR A 79 12.94 6.18 1.94
CA TYR A 79 11.49 6.09 1.78
C TYR A 79 11.03 6.84 0.54
N VAL A 80 9.95 6.33 -0.07
CA VAL A 80 9.22 6.92 -1.20
C VAL A 80 7.76 7.07 -0.83
N ALA A 81 7.11 8.08 -1.42
CA ALA A 81 5.65 8.16 -1.44
C ALA A 81 5.13 7.68 -2.80
N LEU A 82 4.22 6.72 -2.76
CA LEU A 82 3.62 6.07 -3.92
C LEU A 82 2.21 6.62 -4.07
N ALA A 83 1.87 7.23 -5.20
CA ALA A 83 0.46 7.44 -5.56
C ALA A 83 -0.10 6.12 -6.09
N ILE A 84 -1.29 5.74 -5.64
CA ILE A 84 -1.93 4.48 -6.00
C ILE A 84 -3.38 4.67 -6.44
N SER A 85 -3.79 3.88 -7.42
CA SER A 85 -5.19 3.74 -7.84
C SER A 85 -5.61 2.28 -7.81
N LYS A 86 -6.89 2.04 -7.50
CA LYS A 86 -7.46 0.70 -7.55
C LYS A 86 -7.52 0.24 -9.00
N GLU A 87 -7.17 -1.03 -9.25
CA GLU A 87 -7.43 -1.67 -10.54
C GLU A 87 -8.80 -2.37 -10.50
N ASP A 88 -9.51 -2.30 -11.62
CA ASP A 88 -10.80 -2.98 -11.85
C ASP A 88 -10.64 -4.50 -12.01
#